data_AF-A0A940AG81-F1
#
_entry.id   AF-A0A940AG81-F1
#
_cell.length_a   1.000
_cell.length_b   1.000
_cell.length_c   1.000
_cell.angle_alpha   90.00
_cell.angle_beta   90.00
_cell.angle_gamma   90.00
#
_symmetry.space_group_name_H-M   'P 1'
#
loop_
_entity.id
_entity.type
_entity.pdbx_description
1 polymer ?
#
loop_
_entity_poly.entity_id
_entity_poly.type
_entity_poly.pdbx_seq_one_letter_code
_entity_poly.pdbx_strand_id
1 'polypeptide(L)'
;MEKEDRNLSIFQRNRAIYLKMKIIVNFSMTAYQTDFTVHDTHFMNRCPDAEFIWIVRSSGTHFVRMWKSNELPKAGETVRYIFSEATREEIVDMELEAIKNDYEPETHDFYHVDLSHHIFRKITRKDAIKKVENNVQKLKTLWQQEGTAAL
;
A
#
# COMPACT_ATOMS: atom_id res chain seq x y z
N MET A 1 -23.50 6.31 -18.59
CA MET A 1 -22.69 7.55 -18.65
C MET A 1 -22.47 8.05 -17.22
N GLU A 2 -21.81 7.25 -16.37
CA GLU A 2 -21.66 7.52 -14.91
C GLU A 2 -20.29 7.06 -14.34
N LYS A 3 -19.41 6.49 -15.18
CA LYS A 3 -18.09 6.00 -14.77
C LYS A 3 -16.96 6.99 -15.06
N GLU A 4 -17.10 7.86 -16.07
CA GLU A 4 -16.07 8.84 -16.42
C GLU A 4 -16.01 10.03 -15.44
N ASP A 5 -17.15 10.53 -14.97
CA ASP A 5 -17.19 11.67 -14.03
C ASP A 5 -16.61 11.35 -12.64
N ARG A 6 -16.74 10.10 -12.17
CA ARG A 6 -16.13 9.65 -10.90
C ARG A 6 -14.60 9.55 -10.97
N ASN A 7 -14.05 9.20 -12.14
CA ASN A 7 -12.61 9.12 -12.32
C ASN A 7 -11.96 10.51 -12.34
N LEU A 8 -12.66 11.52 -12.89
CA LEU A 8 -12.22 12.91 -12.84
C LEU A 8 -12.19 13.47 -11.41
N SER A 9 -13.16 13.12 -10.54
CA SER A 9 -13.20 13.63 -9.16
C SER A 9 -12.12 12.99 -8.25
N ILE A 10 -11.81 11.71 -8.44
CA ILE A 10 -10.76 11.01 -7.68
C ILE A 10 -9.37 11.51 -8.10
N PHE A 11 -9.14 11.70 -9.40
CA PHE A 11 -7.89 12.26 -9.89
C PHE A 11 -7.67 13.69 -9.38
N GLN A 12 -8.72 14.52 -9.33
CA GLN A 12 -8.66 15.86 -8.73
C GLN A 12 -8.31 15.81 -7.24
N ARG A 13 -8.92 14.89 -6.47
CA ARG A 13 -8.66 14.72 -5.03
C ARG A 13 -7.20 14.37 -4.75
N ASN A 14 -6.65 13.41 -5.49
CA ASN A 14 -5.28 12.93 -5.25
C ASN A 14 -4.22 13.59 -6.15
N ARG A 15 -4.59 14.65 -6.90
CA ARG A 15 -3.71 15.31 -7.88
C ARG A 15 -2.38 15.77 -7.30
N ALA A 16 -2.40 16.34 -6.09
CA ALA A 16 -1.18 16.83 -5.45
C ALA A 16 -0.22 15.68 -5.11
N ILE A 17 -0.73 14.56 -4.59
CA ILE A 17 0.06 13.36 -4.30
C ILE A 17 0.57 12.73 -5.60
N TYR A 18 -0.30 12.60 -6.60
CA TYR A 18 0.07 12.11 -7.93
C TYR A 18 1.24 12.90 -8.52
N LEU A 19 1.19 14.24 -8.48
CA LEU A 19 2.27 15.08 -9.01
C LEU A 19 3.57 14.89 -8.21
N LYS A 20 3.50 14.75 -6.88
CA LYS A 20 4.69 14.46 -6.06
C LYS A 20 5.31 13.11 -6.43
N MET A 21 4.51 12.06 -6.53
CA MET A 21 4.98 10.73 -6.95
C MET A 21 5.59 10.77 -8.34
N LYS A 22 4.94 11.46 -9.30
CA LYS A 22 5.45 11.63 -10.67
C LYS A 22 6.81 12.32 -10.70
N ILE A 23 7.01 13.35 -9.89
CA ILE A 23 8.31 14.03 -9.76
C ILE A 23 9.36 13.04 -9.26
N ILE A 24 9.09 12.30 -8.19
CA ILE A 24 10.03 11.31 -7.65
C ILE A 24 10.38 10.25 -8.70
N VAL A 25 9.40 9.69 -9.41
CA VAL A 25 9.63 8.70 -10.46
C VAL A 25 10.55 9.25 -11.55
N ASN A 26 10.30 10.47 -12.02
CA ASN A 26 11.10 11.09 -13.08
C ASN A 26 12.58 11.28 -12.69
N PHE A 27 12.88 11.43 -11.40
CA PHE A 27 14.24 11.62 -10.91
C PHE A 27 14.91 10.32 -10.43
N SER A 28 14.15 9.46 -9.77
CA SER A 28 14.67 8.26 -9.10
C SER A 28 14.64 7.01 -9.97
N MET A 29 13.82 6.96 -11.03
CA MET A 29 13.66 5.77 -11.88
C MET A 29 14.28 5.97 -13.26
N THR A 30 15.19 5.06 -13.62
CA THR A 30 15.94 5.11 -14.89
C THR A 30 15.46 4.08 -15.91
N ALA A 31 14.86 2.96 -15.48
CA ALA A 31 14.57 1.82 -16.36
C ALA A 31 13.08 1.57 -16.63
N TYR A 32 12.19 1.78 -15.65
CA TYR A 32 10.79 1.32 -15.72
C TYR A 32 9.77 2.41 -15.36
N GLN A 33 9.87 3.59 -15.97
CA GLN A 33 8.91 4.69 -15.72
C GLN A 33 7.44 4.33 -16.04
N THR A 34 7.22 3.32 -16.90
CA THR A 34 5.89 2.78 -17.21
C THR A 34 5.18 2.22 -15.97
N ASP A 35 5.94 1.74 -14.99
CA ASP A 35 5.43 1.17 -13.74
C ASP A 35 4.53 2.16 -13.00
N PHE A 36 4.99 3.41 -12.90
CA PHE A 36 4.19 4.49 -12.31
C PHE A 36 2.91 4.80 -13.10
N THR A 37 3.01 4.86 -14.43
CA THR A 37 1.86 5.22 -15.28
C THR A 37 0.78 4.16 -15.32
N VAL A 38 1.16 2.87 -15.18
CA VAL A 38 0.24 1.74 -15.32
C VAL A 38 -0.16 1.19 -13.96
N HIS A 39 0.79 0.87 -13.07
CA HIS A 39 0.50 0.20 -11.81
C HIS A 39 0.13 1.20 -10.72
N ASP A 40 0.97 2.19 -10.46
CA ASP A 40 0.78 3.12 -9.35
C ASP A 40 -0.48 3.99 -9.55
N THR A 41 -0.63 4.57 -10.73
CA THR A 41 -1.78 5.40 -11.07
C THR A 41 -3.09 4.60 -11.00
N HIS A 42 -3.07 3.36 -11.47
CA HIS A 42 -4.25 2.49 -11.44
C HIS A 42 -4.64 2.09 -10.02
N PHE A 43 -3.66 1.78 -9.17
CA PHE A 43 -3.87 1.52 -7.75
C PHE A 43 -4.51 2.73 -7.06
N MET A 44 -3.95 3.93 -7.23
CA MET A 44 -4.50 5.16 -6.64
C MET A 44 -5.95 5.44 -7.09
N ASN A 45 -6.29 5.11 -8.34
CA ASN A 45 -7.66 5.30 -8.85
C ASN A 45 -8.64 4.27 -8.28
N ARG A 46 -8.21 3.01 -8.11
CA ARG A 46 -9.05 1.94 -7.54
C ARG A 46 -9.22 2.04 -6.03
N CYS A 47 -8.23 2.58 -5.34
CA CYS A 47 -8.19 2.66 -3.88
C CYS A 47 -7.98 4.12 -3.43
N PRO A 48 -8.96 5.02 -3.66
CA PRO A 48 -8.77 6.47 -3.48
C PRO A 48 -8.55 6.92 -2.03
N ASP A 49 -8.89 6.06 -1.06
CA ASP A 49 -8.75 6.31 0.38
C ASP A 49 -7.71 5.36 1.02
N ALA A 50 -6.77 4.84 0.22
CA ALA A 50 -5.71 3.97 0.70
C ALA A 50 -4.63 4.73 1.46
N GLU A 51 -4.08 4.05 2.47
CA GLU A 51 -2.83 4.40 3.14
C GLU A 51 -1.81 3.28 2.86
N PHE A 52 -0.57 3.65 2.55
CA PHE A 52 0.48 2.71 2.17
C PHE A 52 1.89 3.29 2.36
N ILE A 53 2.88 2.40 2.40
CA ILE A 53 4.27 2.75 2.16
C ILE A 53 4.54 2.58 0.66
N TRP A 54 4.96 3.65 0.00
CA TRP A 54 5.44 3.62 -1.36
C TRP A 54 6.96 3.54 -1.36
N ILE A 55 7.49 2.49 -1.98
CA ILE A 55 8.91 2.19 -2.04
C ILE A 55 9.35 2.40 -3.48
N VAL A 56 10.40 3.20 -3.68
CA VAL A 56 10.90 3.57 -5.01
C VAL A 56 12.35 3.13 -5.15
N ARG A 57 12.67 2.49 -6.25
CA ARG A 57 14.05 2.14 -6.66
C ARG A 57 14.27 2.48 -8.12
N SER A 58 15.51 2.47 -8.58
CA SER A 58 15.87 2.80 -9.97
C SER A 58 15.14 1.95 -11.04
N SER A 59 14.74 0.73 -10.66
CA SER A 59 14.11 -0.26 -11.53
C SER A 59 12.60 -0.44 -11.33
N GLY A 60 11.93 0.28 -10.45
CA GLY A 60 10.50 0.07 -10.19
C GLY A 60 9.98 0.69 -8.91
N THR A 61 8.69 0.49 -8.66
CA THR A 61 8.01 0.86 -7.43
C THR A 61 7.40 -0.36 -6.73
N HIS A 62 7.07 -0.21 -5.45
CA HIS A 62 6.31 -1.19 -4.70
C HIS A 62 5.42 -0.51 -3.66
N PHE A 63 4.31 -1.17 -3.32
CA PHE A 63 3.39 -0.72 -2.27
C PHE A 63 3.30 -1.74 -1.16
N VAL A 64 3.46 -1.29 0.08
CA VAL A 64 3.08 -2.08 1.26
C VAL A 64 1.83 -1.41 1.85
N ARG A 65 0.69 -2.11 1.83
CA ARG A 65 -0.59 -1.49 2.18
C ARG A 65 -0.77 -1.42 3.70
N MET A 66 -1.40 -0.35 4.17
CA MET A 66 -1.96 -0.31 5.52
C MET A 66 -3.41 -0.82 5.43
N TRP A 67 -3.60 -2.11 5.66
CA TRP A 67 -4.89 -2.74 5.48
C TRP A 67 -5.91 -2.30 6.54
N LYS A 68 -7.17 -2.23 6.13
CA LYS A 68 -8.33 -2.21 7.01
C LYS A 68 -8.90 -3.62 7.09
N SER A 69 -9.40 -4.02 8.27
CA SER A 69 -9.94 -5.37 8.48
C SER A 69 -11.04 -5.74 7.48
N ASN A 70 -11.89 -4.76 7.09
CA ASN A 70 -12.97 -4.96 6.14
C ASN A 70 -12.53 -5.05 4.66
N GLU A 71 -11.25 -4.81 4.36
CA GLU A 71 -10.67 -5.00 3.03
C GLU A 71 -10.06 -6.40 2.87
N LEU A 72 -9.95 -7.16 3.96
CA LEU A 72 -9.36 -8.49 4.01
C LEU A 72 -10.45 -9.58 4.04
N PRO A 73 -10.11 -10.83 3.66
CA PRO A 73 -11.02 -11.97 3.77
C PRO A 73 -11.54 -12.15 5.19
N LYS A 74 -12.70 -12.80 5.36
CA LYS A 74 -13.20 -13.13 6.70
C LYS A 74 -12.35 -14.23 7.34
N ALA A 75 -12.54 -14.42 8.65
CA ALA A 75 -11.90 -15.49 9.39
C ALA A 75 -12.15 -16.86 8.73
N GLY A 76 -11.08 -17.59 8.43
CA GLY A 76 -11.13 -18.92 7.79
C GLY A 76 -11.38 -18.90 6.28
N GLU A 77 -11.57 -17.75 5.65
CA GLU A 77 -11.66 -17.65 4.18
C GLU A 77 -10.25 -17.54 3.57
N THR A 78 -10.01 -18.26 2.48
CA THR A 78 -8.83 -18.11 1.63
C THR A 78 -9.21 -17.40 0.34
N VAL A 79 -8.31 -16.56 -0.15
CA VAL A 79 -8.46 -15.88 -1.45
C VAL A 79 -7.21 -16.08 -2.30
N ARG A 80 -7.37 -15.99 -3.62
CA ARG A 80 -6.22 -15.98 -4.53
C ARG A 80 -5.32 -14.78 -4.22
N TYR A 81 -4.05 -15.06 -3.98
CA TYR A 81 -3.04 -14.07 -3.67
C TYR A 81 -1.73 -14.39 -4.41
N ILE A 82 -1.36 -13.50 -5.33
CA ILE A 82 -0.20 -13.64 -6.22
C ILE A 82 -0.27 -14.96 -7.02
N PHE A 83 0.48 -16.00 -6.60
CA PHE A 83 0.58 -17.30 -7.25
C PHE A 83 -0.01 -18.45 -6.41
N SER A 84 -0.66 -18.14 -5.29
CA SER A 84 -1.24 -19.11 -4.36
C SER A 84 -2.61 -18.64 -3.85
N GLU A 85 -3.13 -19.31 -2.84
CA GLU A 85 -4.17 -18.81 -1.94
C GLU A 85 -3.54 -18.34 -0.63
N ALA A 86 -4.20 -17.39 0.03
CA ALA A 86 -3.78 -16.87 1.33
C ALA A 86 -4.98 -16.49 2.21
N THR A 87 -4.82 -16.64 3.53
CA THR A 87 -5.73 -16.09 4.54
C THR A 87 -5.44 -14.61 4.80
N ARG A 88 -6.31 -13.94 5.57
CA ARG A 88 -6.09 -12.55 6.00
C ARG A 88 -4.81 -12.39 6.82
N GLU A 89 -4.45 -13.37 7.65
CA GLU A 89 -3.23 -13.36 8.46
C GLU A 89 -1.99 -13.50 7.57
N GLU A 90 -2.02 -14.44 6.62
CA GLU A 90 -0.91 -14.68 5.70
C GLU A 90 -0.63 -13.46 4.81
N ILE A 91 -1.66 -12.79 4.31
CA ILE A 91 -1.51 -11.58 3.48
C ILE A 91 -0.73 -10.49 4.23
N VAL A 92 -1.15 -10.16 5.46
CA VAL A 92 -0.53 -9.07 6.22
C VAL A 92 0.86 -9.45 6.75
N ASP A 93 1.08 -10.72 7.08
CA ASP A 93 2.39 -11.21 7.52
C ASP A 93 3.40 -11.24 6.37
N MET A 94 2.98 -11.66 5.17
CA MET A 94 3.84 -11.61 3.98
C MET A 94 4.27 -10.17 3.63
N GLU A 95 3.36 -9.21 3.70
CA GLU A 95 3.71 -7.80 3.49
C GLU A 95 4.67 -7.26 4.55
N LEU A 96 4.49 -7.66 5.81
CA LEU A 96 5.39 -7.29 6.90
C LEU A 96 6.78 -7.90 6.72
N GLU A 97 6.87 -9.16 6.33
CA GLU A 97 8.14 -9.82 6.07
C GLU A 97 8.85 -9.21 4.85
N ALA A 98 8.11 -8.89 3.78
CA ALA A 98 8.68 -8.23 2.61
C ALA A 98 9.32 -6.88 2.99
N ILE A 99 8.64 -6.04 3.80
CA ILE A 99 9.22 -4.76 4.22
C ILE A 99 10.46 -4.91 5.12
N LYS A 100 10.54 -6.02 5.87
CA LYS A 100 11.66 -6.34 6.75
C LYS A 100 12.86 -6.97 6.05
N ASN A 101 12.67 -7.61 4.91
CA ASN A 101 13.72 -8.46 4.33
C ASN A 101 14.13 -8.04 2.91
N ASP A 102 13.24 -7.41 2.13
CA ASP A 102 13.45 -7.27 0.68
C ASP A 102 13.87 -5.87 0.22
N TYR A 103 13.72 -4.85 1.07
CA TYR A 103 13.98 -3.45 0.70
C TYR A 103 15.04 -2.81 1.59
N GLU A 104 16.11 -2.32 0.96
CA GLU A 104 17.27 -1.74 1.64
C GLU A 104 17.43 -0.24 1.38
N PRO A 105 17.79 0.56 2.41
CA PRO A 105 17.81 2.02 2.32
C PRO A 105 18.89 2.58 1.38
N GLU A 106 19.91 1.79 1.03
CA GLU A 106 20.96 2.19 0.08
C GLU A 106 20.44 2.23 -1.36
N THR A 107 19.38 1.48 -1.66
CA THR A 107 18.86 1.29 -3.02
C THR A 107 17.36 1.61 -3.15
N HIS A 108 16.69 1.88 -2.03
CA HIS A 108 15.26 2.16 -1.97
C HIS A 108 14.98 3.43 -1.16
N ASP A 109 14.13 4.28 -1.72
CA ASP A 109 13.49 5.37 -1.00
C ASP A 109 12.12 4.96 -0.48
N PHE A 110 11.77 5.40 0.73
CA PHE A 110 10.50 5.07 1.39
C PHE A 110 9.65 6.32 1.60
N TYR A 111 8.38 6.24 1.25
CA TYR A 111 7.42 7.32 1.43
C TYR A 111 6.16 6.81 2.12
N HIS A 112 5.73 7.48 3.18
CA HIS A 112 4.39 7.30 3.74
C HIS A 112 3.40 8.11 2.91
N VAL A 113 2.39 7.44 2.38
CA VAL A 113 1.32 8.05 1.59
C VAL A 113 -0.03 7.70 2.20
N ASP A 114 -0.84 8.72 2.46
CA ASP A 114 -2.23 8.58 2.86
C ASP A 114 -3.08 9.45 1.93
N LEU A 115 -3.83 8.79 1.05
CA LEU A 115 -4.63 9.48 0.05
C LEU A 115 -5.83 10.19 0.69
N SER A 116 -6.42 9.59 1.72
CA SER A 116 -7.59 10.12 2.41
C SER A 116 -7.28 11.40 3.21
N HIS A 117 -6.07 11.48 3.77
CA HIS A 117 -5.60 12.62 4.56
C HIS A 117 -4.61 13.52 3.82
N HIS A 118 -4.40 13.30 2.51
CA HIS A 118 -3.46 14.04 1.67
C HIS A 118 -2.01 14.08 2.20
N ILE A 119 -1.56 13.00 2.83
CA ILE A 119 -0.20 12.88 3.37
C ILE A 119 0.72 12.30 2.30
N PHE A 120 1.87 12.96 2.10
CA PHE A 120 2.99 12.42 1.35
C PHE A 120 4.28 12.86 2.06
N ARG A 121 5.02 11.90 2.62
CA ARG A 121 6.20 12.18 3.44
C ARG A 121 7.28 11.13 3.19
N LYS A 122 8.51 11.58 2.89
CA LYS A 122 9.68 10.70 2.90
C LYS A 122 9.95 10.24 4.34
N ILE A 123 10.16 8.95 4.52
CA ILE A 123 10.40 8.32 5.83
C ILE A 123 11.62 7.41 5.75
N THR A 124 12.13 6.99 6.91
CA THR A 124 13.17 5.96 6.96
C THR A 124 12.57 4.57 6.80
N ARG A 125 13.38 3.59 6.39
CA ARG A 125 13.00 2.17 6.43
C ARG A 125 12.51 1.73 7.81
N LYS A 126 13.18 2.18 8.87
CA LYS A 126 12.81 1.89 10.26
C LYS A 126 11.40 2.40 10.60
N ASP A 127 11.07 3.61 10.18
CA ASP A 127 9.73 4.17 10.39
C ASP A 127 8.67 3.43 9.57
N ALA A 128 9.03 3.00 8.34
CA ALA A 128 8.15 2.25 7.47
C ALA A 128 7.79 0.89 8.09
N ILE A 129 8.80 0.12 8.52
CA ILE A 129 8.61 -1.16 9.22
C ILE A 129 7.73 -0.96 10.45
N LYS A 130 8.06 0.02 11.31
CA LYS A 130 7.29 0.28 12.53
C LYS A 130 5.82 0.61 12.24
N LYS A 131 5.54 1.34 11.17
CA LYS A 131 4.14 1.65 10.76
C LYS A 131 3.39 0.39 10.36
N VAL A 132 4.00 -0.45 9.52
CA VAL A 132 3.39 -1.72 9.07
C VAL A 132 3.20 -2.66 10.26
N GLU A 133 4.21 -2.84 11.11
CA GLU A 133 4.11 -3.64 12.34
C GLU A 133 2.94 -3.21 13.23
N ASN A 134 2.78 -1.90 13.44
CA ASN A 134 1.67 -1.37 14.23
C ASN A 134 0.31 -1.63 13.57
N ASN A 135 0.20 -1.57 12.23
CA ASN A 135 -1.03 -1.89 11.51
C ASN A 135 -1.36 -3.38 11.65
N VAL A 136 -0.40 -4.26 11.40
CA VAL A 136 -0.56 -5.73 11.54
C VAL A 136 -0.95 -6.09 12.97
N GLN A 137 -0.28 -5.52 13.98
CA GLN A 137 -0.60 -5.81 15.38
C GLN A 137 -2.03 -5.38 15.74
N LYS A 138 -2.48 -4.21 15.27
CA LYS A 138 -3.87 -3.75 15.47
C LYS A 138 -4.86 -4.72 14.83
N LEU A 139 -4.61 -5.16 13.60
CA LEU A 139 -5.47 -6.12 12.90
C LEU A 139 -5.55 -7.45 13.67
N LYS A 140 -4.41 -8.02 14.07
CA LYS A 140 -4.37 -9.26 14.86
C LYS A 140 -5.13 -9.14 16.19
N THR A 141 -5.00 -8.01 16.89
CA THR A 141 -5.77 -7.76 18.12
C THR A 141 -7.27 -7.68 17.86
N LEU A 142 -7.71 -7.02 16.78
CA LEU A 142 -9.12 -6.99 16.39
C LEU A 142 -9.66 -8.39 16.10
N TRP A 143 -8.92 -9.20 15.34
CA TRP A 143 -9.31 -10.56 14.97
C TRP A 143 -9.37 -11.53 16.17
N GLN A 144 -8.50 -11.36 17.16
CA GLN A 144 -8.58 -12.12 18.41
C GLN A 144 -9.88 -11.83 19.19
N GLN A 145 -10.32 -10.56 19.18
CA GLN A 145 -11.58 -10.15 19.81
C GLN A 145 -12.80 -10.71 19.07
N GLU A 146 -12.75 -10.78 17.74
CA GLU A 146 -13.80 -11.43 16.92
C GLU A 146 -14.01 -12.90 17.33
N GLY A 147 -12.91 -13.64 17.55
CA GLY A 147 -12.97 -15.05 17.95
C GLY A 147 -13.48 -15.26 19.38
N THR A 148 -13.28 -14.29 20.27
CA THR A 148 -13.73 -14.37 21.67
C THR A 148 -15.20 -13.97 21.82
N ALA A 149 -15.71 -13.07 20.98
CA ALA A 149 -17.12 -12.66 20.97
C ALA A 149 -18.08 -13.69 20.34
N ALA A 150 -17.54 -14.72 19.68
CA ALA A 150 -18.30 -15.81 19.07
C ALA A 150 -18.47 -17.05 19.97
N LEU A 151 -18.00 -16.99 21.22
CA LEU A 151 -18.14 -18.00 22.28
C LEU A 151 -19.06 -17.49 23.38
#